data_AF-A0A2V6Z6G0-F1
#
_entry.id   AF-A0A2V6Z6G0-F1
#
_cell.length_a   1.000
_cell.length_b   1.000
_cell.length_c   1.000
_cell.angle_alpha   90.00
_cell.angle_beta   90.00
_cell.angle_gamma   90.00
#
_symmetry.space_group_name_H-M   'P 1'
#
loop_
_entity.id
_entity.type
_entity.pdbx_description
1 polymer ?
#
loop_
_entity_poly.entity_id
_entity_poly.type
_entity_poly.pdbx_seq_one_letter_code
_entity_poly.pdbx_strand_id
1 'polypeptide(L)'
;MLAVLLASTASLVSCMNYHLIHPNVVPPRVITWADEVKSGQMLIHLEWAGPAGPGPFPTVLVHPDAGHLARHMRGVIWDLASQGYLAVAAD
;
A
#
# COMPACT_ATOMS: atom_id res chain seq x y z
N MET A 1 23.91 -26.64 14.59
CA MET A 1 22.82 -26.21 15.51
C MET A 1 22.84 -24.71 15.80
N LEU A 2 23.99 -24.02 15.78
CA LEU A 2 24.09 -22.55 15.95
C LEU A 2 23.54 -21.76 14.74
N ALA A 3 23.72 -22.27 13.51
CA ALA A 3 23.27 -21.60 12.28
C ALA A 3 21.74 -21.52 12.14
N VAL A 4 20.99 -22.46 12.73
CA VAL A 4 19.52 -22.47 12.66
C VAL A 4 18.92 -21.39 13.58
N LEU A 5 19.58 -21.09 14.71
CA LEU A 5 19.16 -20.02 15.63
C LEU A 5 19.40 -18.61 15.08
N LEU A 6 20.41 -18.42 14.22
CA LEU A 6 20.69 -17.14 13.56
C LEU A 6 19.74 -16.85 12.39
N ALA A 7 19.21 -17.89 11.74
CA ALA A 7 18.25 -17.73 10.66
C ALA A 7 16.86 -17.32 11.18
N SER A 8 16.46 -17.80 12.36
CA SER A 8 15.14 -17.50 12.95
C SER A 8 15.03 -16.13 13.61
N THR A 9 16.14 -15.47 13.95
CA THR A 9 16.13 -14.09 14.45
C THR A 9 16.01 -13.05 13.32
N ALA A 10 16.45 -13.38 12.10
CA ALA A 10 16.27 -12.51 10.93
C ALA A 10 14.78 -12.37 10.53
N SER A 11 13.96 -13.40 10.79
CA SER A 11 12.51 -13.38 10.52
C SER A 11 11.71 -12.46 11.44
N LEU A 12 12.26 -12.06 12.59
CA LEU A 12 11.57 -11.21 13.58
C LEU A 12 11.77 -9.71 13.35
N VAL A 13 12.76 -9.31 12.54
CA VAL A 13 13.01 -7.88 12.21
C VAL A 13 12.14 -7.42 11.02
N SER A 14 11.46 -8.35 10.35
CA SER A 14 10.54 -8.08 9.24
C SER A 14 9.15 -7.60 9.71
N CYS A 15 9.04 -7.02 10.91
CA CYS A 15 7.73 -6.67 11.45
C CYS A 15 7.22 -5.29 11.06
N MET A 16 8.03 -4.28 10.70
CA MET A 16 7.46 -2.95 10.36
C MET A 16 8.34 -2.12 9.42
N ASN A 17 8.50 -2.54 8.17
CA ASN A 17 8.98 -1.62 7.14
C ASN A 17 8.31 -1.95 5.81
N TYR A 18 7.18 -1.28 5.57
CA TYR A 18 6.38 -1.43 4.35
C TYR A 18 7.20 -1.21 3.07
N HIS A 19 8.32 -0.48 3.14
CA HIS A 19 9.21 -0.25 2.01
C HIS A 19 10.31 -1.31 1.82
N LEU A 20 10.42 -2.32 2.69
CA LEU A 20 11.35 -3.44 2.47
C LEU A 20 10.82 -4.44 1.43
N ILE A 21 9.50 -4.47 1.20
CA ILE A 21 8.83 -5.43 0.30
C ILE A 21 8.06 -4.70 -0.80
N HIS A 22 7.63 -3.46 -0.58
CA HIS A 22 6.87 -2.70 -1.57
C HIS A 22 7.70 -1.59 -2.26
N PRO A 23 7.34 -1.21 -3.51
CA PRO A 23 8.07 -0.22 -4.28
C PRO A 23 8.21 1.12 -3.54
N ASN A 24 9.39 1.72 -3.63
CA ASN A 24 9.66 3.09 -3.16
C ASN A 24 9.57 4.14 -4.29
N VAL A 25 9.35 3.69 -5.52
CA VAL A 25 9.08 4.50 -6.72
C VAL A 25 7.84 3.92 -7.41
N VAL A 26 7.02 4.79 -8.01
CA VAL A 26 5.83 4.37 -8.75
C VAL A 26 6.23 3.43 -9.90
N PRO A 27 5.69 2.20 -9.97
CA PRO A 27 5.99 1.26 -11.04
C PRO A 27 5.54 1.79 -12.41
N PRO A 28 6.18 1.35 -13.51
CA PRO A 28 5.69 1.67 -14.85
C PRO A 28 4.23 1.24 -15.03
N ARG A 29 3.44 2.06 -15.73
CA ARG A 29 2.02 1.80 -16.02
C ARG A 29 1.10 1.79 -14.78
N VAL A 30 1.57 2.27 -13.63
CA VAL A 30 0.71 2.63 -12.49
C VAL A 30 0.38 4.11 -12.55
N ILE A 31 -0.90 4.45 -12.39
CA ILE A 31 -1.41 5.82 -12.28
C ILE A 31 -1.79 6.05 -10.82
N THR A 32 -1.38 7.18 -10.25
CA THR A 32 -1.63 7.53 -8.84
C THR A 32 -2.29 8.89 -8.73
N TRP A 33 -3.21 9.06 -7.80
CA TRP A 33 -3.82 10.34 -7.48
C TRP A 33 -4.25 10.38 -6.01
N ALA A 34 -4.58 11.55 -5.51
CA ALA A 34 -5.11 11.73 -4.17
C ALA A 34 -6.43 12.51 -4.22
N ASP A 35 -7.36 12.14 -3.35
CA ASP A 35 -8.67 12.76 -3.22
C ASP A 35 -9.01 12.99 -1.76
N GLU A 36 -9.90 13.94 -1.49
CA GLU A 36 -10.53 14.13 -0.18
C GLU A 36 -12.03 13.93 -0.30
N VAL A 37 -12.62 13.13 0.59
CA VAL A 37 -14.05 12.83 0.59
C VAL A 37 -14.64 13.17 1.96
N LYS A 38 -15.81 13.81 1.97
CA LYS A 38 -16.58 14.04 3.20
C LYS A 38 -17.63 12.94 3.41
N SER A 39 -17.66 12.39 4.62
CA SER A 39 -18.70 11.49 5.11
C SER A 39 -19.26 12.05 6.42
N GLY A 40 -20.42 12.71 6.35
CA GLY A 40 -20.97 13.46 7.48
C GLY A 40 -20.03 14.58 7.93
N GLN A 41 -19.53 14.48 9.17
CA GLN A 41 -18.54 15.41 9.73
C GLN A 41 -17.08 14.93 9.55
N MET A 42 -16.87 13.73 9.03
CA MET A 42 -15.55 13.16 8.80
C MET A 42 -15.02 13.57 7.44
N LEU A 43 -13.79 14.07 7.41
CA LEU A 43 -13.00 14.25 6.19
C LEU A 43 -12.07 13.04 6.08
N ILE A 44 -12.11 12.37 4.94
CA ILE A 44 -11.33 11.17 4.64
C ILE A 44 -10.34 11.54 3.56
N HIS A 45 -9.06 11.30 3.81
CA HIS A 45 -8.02 11.46 2.79
C HIS A 45 -7.77 10.12 2.10
N LEU A 46 -7.67 10.15 0.77
CA LEU A 46 -7.55 8.97 -0.06
C LEU A 46 -6.30 9.06 -0.92
N GLU A 47 -5.51 7.99 -0.91
CA GLU A 47 -4.39 7.77 -1.83
C GLU A 47 -4.76 6.62 -2.76
N TRP A 48 -4.81 6.90 -4.06
CA TRP A 48 -5.21 5.94 -5.08
C TRP A 48 -4.04 5.49 -5.93
N ALA A 49 -4.12 4.24 -6.38
CA ALA A 49 -3.26 3.70 -7.42
C ALA A 49 -4.06 2.74 -8.29
N GLY A 50 -3.90 2.82 -9.61
CA GLY A 50 -4.57 1.91 -10.53
C GLY A 50 -3.73 1.57 -11.76
N PRO A 51 -4.07 0.49 -12.49
CA PRO A 51 -3.40 0.13 -13.72
C PRO A 51 -3.72 1.16 -14.81
N ALA A 52 -2.76 1.46 -15.67
CA ALA A 52 -3.01 2.29 -16.84
C ALA A 52 -3.93 1.59 -17.84
N GLY A 53 -4.86 2.36 -18.41
CA GLY A 53 -5.80 1.89 -19.44
C GLY A 53 -7.24 1.79 -18.95
N PRO A 54 -8.16 1.37 -19.83
CA PRO A 54 -9.57 1.24 -19.48
C PRO A 54 -9.82 0.02 -18.59
N GLY A 55 -10.62 0.20 -17.54
CA GLY A 55 -11.08 -0.88 -16.65
C GLY A 55 -12.22 -1.73 -17.25
N PRO A 56 -12.93 -2.53 -16.42
CA PRO A 56 -12.94 -2.50 -14.94
C PRO A 56 -11.76 -3.21 -14.30
N PHE A 57 -11.39 -2.78 -13.10
CA PHE A 57 -10.38 -3.44 -12.27
C PHE A 57 -11.01 -3.90 -10.94
N PRO A 58 -10.63 -5.06 -10.40
CA PRO A 58 -11.01 -5.42 -9.03
C PRO A 58 -10.43 -4.38 -8.05
N THR A 59 -11.26 -3.93 -7.10
CA THR A 59 -10.88 -2.85 -6.17
C THR A 59 -10.50 -3.38 -4.80
N VAL A 60 -9.39 -2.87 -4.25
CA VAL A 60 -8.90 -3.19 -2.90
C VAL A 60 -8.82 -1.92 -2.06
N LEU A 61 -9.48 -1.93 -0.90
CA LEU A 61 -9.31 -0.90 0.15
C LEU A 61 -8.23 -1.35 1.12
N VAL A 62 -7.20 -0.52 1.29
CA VAL A 62 -6.07 -0.72 2.20
C VAL A 62 -6.24 0.22 3.39
N HIS A 63 -6.40 -0.35 4.58
CA HIS A 63 -6.46 0.42 5.81
C HIS A 63 -5.06 0.51 6.43
N PRO A 64 -4.53 1.71 6.72
CA PRO A 64 -3.25 1.86 7.42
C PRO A 64 -3.29 1.27 8.82
N ASP A 65 -2.14 0.83 9.33
CA ASP A 65 -2.04 0.48 10.75
C ASP A 65 -2.36 1.66 11.67
N ALA A 66 -2.68 1.36 12.94
CA ALA A 66 -2.85 2.38 13.97
C ALA A 66 -1.66 3.35 14.01
N GLY A 67 -1.95 4.66 14.01
CA GLY A 67 -0.94 5.72 14.01
C GLY A 67 -0.30 6.00 12.64
N HIS A 68 -0.66 5.27 11.59
CA HIS A 68 -0.23 5.52 10.23
C HIS A 68 -1.33 6.20 9.42
N LEU A 69 -0.92 6.71 8.25
CA LEU A 69 -1.72 7.55 7.38
C LEU A 69 -1.72 6.91 5.99
N ALA A 70 -2.69 7.26 5.14
CA ALA A 70 -2.87 6.67 3.81
C ALA A 70 -1.58 6.77 2.98
N ARG A 71 -0.86 7.89 3.09
CA ARG A 71 0.43 8.11 2.39
C ARG A 71 1.51 7.07 2.75
N HIS A 72 1.46 6.48 3.94
CA HIS A 72 2.42 5.44 4.35
C HIS A 72 2.15 4.11 3.63
N MET A 73 0.94 3.93 3.09
CA MET A 73 0.54 2.73 2.33
C MET A 73 0.83 2.83 0.83
N ARG A 74 1.48 3.91 0.36
CA ARG A 74 1.75 4.13 -1.08
C ARG A 74 2.42 2.95 -1.76
N GLY A 75 3.45 2.38 -1.14
CA GLY A 75 4.11 1.18 -1.70
C GLY A 75 3.12 0.02 -1.89
N VAL A 76 2.26 -0.23 -0.90
CA VAL A 76 1.26 -1.31 -0.93
C VAL A 76 0.28 -1.11 -2.08
N ILE A 77 -0.30 0.09 -2.20
CA ILE A 77 -1.28 0.37 -3.26
C ILE A 77 -0.62 0.38 -4.65
N TRP A 78 0.65 0.78 -4.77
CA TRP A 78 1.38 0.71 -6.04
C TRP A 78 1.67 -0.72 -6.47
N ASP A 79 2.03 -1.59 -5.53
CA ASP A 79 2.26 -3.01 -5.80
C ASP A 79 0.96 -3.68 -6.28
N LEU A 80 -0.16 -3.46 -5.57
CA LEU A 80 -1.48 -3.92 -5.98
C LEU A 80 -1.86 -3.40 -7.37
N ALA A 81 -1.63 -2.12 -7.65
CA ALA A 81 -1.89 -1.54 -8.96
C ALA A 81 -1.04 -2.15 -10.08
N SER A 82 0.23 -2.46 -9.80
CA SER A 82 1.11 -3.16 -10.74
C SER A 82 0.65 -4.58 -11.07
N GLN A 83 -0.13 -5.19 -10.16
CA GLN A 83 -0.73 -6.51 -10.32
C GLN A 83 -2.14 -6.48 -10.93
N GLY A 84 -2.65 -5.30 -11.31
CA GLY A 84 -3.94 -5.17 -12.01
C GLY A 84 -5.13 -4.80 -11.13
N TYR A 85 -4.91 -4.43 -9.86
CA TYR A 85 -5.97 -3.98 -8.95
C TYR A 85 -6.11 -2.45 -8.97
N LEU A 86 -7.34 -1.95 -8.83
CA LEU A 86 -7.53 -0.58 -8.37
C LEU A 86 -7.37 -0.58 -6.84
N ALA A 87 -6.39 0.12 -6.31
CA ALA A 87 -6.10 0.13 -4.88
C ALA A 87 -6.27 1.53 -4.30
N VAL A 88 -6.82 1.62 -3.09
CA VAL A 88 -7.00 2.87 -2.35
C VAL A 88 -6.60 2.69 -0.90
N ALA A 89 -5.80 3.62 -0.38
CA ALA A 89 -5.55 3.75 1.05
C ALA A 89 -6.34 4.93 1.61
N ALA A 90 -6.92 4.76 2.80
CA ALA A 90 -7.77 5.75 3.44
C ALA A 90 -7.43 5.95 4.91
N ASP A 91 -7.45 7.20 5.38
CA ASP A 91 -7.29 7.61 6.79
C ASP A 91 -8.26 8.74 7.20
#